data_AF-A0A2T7NP94-F1
#
_entry.id   AF-A0A2T7NP94-F1
#
_cell.length_a   1.000
_cell.length_b   1.000
_cell.length_c   1.000
_cell.angle_alpha   90.00
_cell.angle_beta   90.00
_cell.angle_gamma   90.00
#
_symmetry.space_group_name_H-M   'P 1'
#
loop_
_entity.id
_entity.type
_entity.pdbx_description
1 polymer ?
#
loop_
_entity_poly.entity_id
_entity_poly.type
_entity_poly.pdbx_seq_one_letter_code
_entity_poly.pdbx_strand_id
1 'polypeptide(L)'
;MVHVARGILNQFLTDIYIYTDSCKGKQSGRSPGFGLTLVAETTNGAFLAAEATSNPKGSTEPPSIPEDIGKQAAHLLLEEIYRGGCVDSSSQSLAVLCMVLGQQDVSKVQTGPLSPYTIQFLRHIRQFLQVMFKVEADKREQMGANGQQLKTGGEKLILTCVGAGYSNISKRVA
;
A
#
# COMPACT_ATOMS: atom_id res chain seq x y z
N MET A 1 4.53 -17.33 12.87
CA MET A 1 4.08 -16.43 11.77
C MET A 1 2.78 -16.86 11.11
N VAL A 2 2.79 -17.86 10.20
CA VAL A 2 1.63 -18.19 9.34
C VAL A 2 0.37 -18.51 10.14
N HIS A 3 0.47 -19.37 11.15
CA HIS A 3 -0.67 -19.76 11.98
C HIS A 3 -1.35 -18.56 12.66
N VAL A 4 -0.56 -17.63 13.21
CA VAL A 4 -1.07 -16.44 13.91
C VAL A 4 -1.72 -15.47 12.92
N ALA A 5 -1.07 -15.21 11.79
CA ALA A 5 -1.63 -14.36 10.74
C ALA A 5 -2.97 -14.92 10.22
N ARG A 6 -3.04 -16.23 9.94
CA ARG A 6 -4.29 -16.91 9.57
C ARG A 6 -5.34 -16.81 10.68
N GLY A 7 -4.98 -17.01 11.94
CA GLY A 7 -5.93 -16.94 13.05
C GLY A 7 -6.62 -15.59 13.19
N ILE A 8 -5.94 -14.49 12.84
CA ILE A 8 -6.52 -13.14 12.81
C ILE A 8 -7.38 -12.95 11.56
N LEU A 9 -6.81 -13.24 10.38
CA LEU A 9 -7.43 -12.92 9.10
C LEU A 9 -8.64 -13.83 8.77
N ASN A 10 -8.65 -15.09 9.26
CA ASN A 10 -9.76 -16.04 9.08
C ASN A 10 -11.07 -15.55 9.70
N GLN A 11 -11.04 -14.57 10.60
CA GLN A 11 -12.24 -13.94 11.17
C GLN A 11 -13.00 -13.10 10.12
N PHE A 12 -12.34 -12.75 9.01
CA PHE A 12 -12.90 -11.91 7.95
C PHE A 12 -13.12 -12.69 6.65
N LEU A 13 -12.11 -13.43 6.18
CA LEU A 13 -12.14 -14.20 4.94
C LEU A 13 -11.47 -15.55 5.14
N THR A 14 -12.01 -16.60 4.52
CA THR A 14 -11.43 -17.96 4.56
C THR A 14 -10.42 -18.19 3.44
N ASP A 15 -10.50 -17.40 2.37
CA ASP A 15 -9.68 -17.51 1.17
C ASP A 15 -8.34 -16.80 1.36
N ILE A 16 -7.42 -17.46 2.07
CA ILE A 16 -6.11 -16.92 2.42
C ILE A 16 -5.05 -17.94 2.04
N TYR A 17 -4.11 -17.53 1.18
CA TYR A 17 -2.96 -18.34 0.78
C TYR A 17 -1.68 -17.65 1.25
N ILE A 18 -0.92 -18.33 2.11
CA ILE A 18 0.37 -17.83 2.59
C ILE A 18 1.43 -18.85 2.19
N TYR A 19 2.30 -18.43 1.28
CA TYR A 19 3.44 -19.22 0.84
C TYR A 19 4.59 -19.04 1.82
N THR A 20 5.29 -20.14 2.14
CA THR A 20 6.47 -20.11 3.00
C THR A 20 7.68 -20.40 2.15
N ASP A 21 8.60 -19.44 2.07
CA ASP A 21 9.91 -19.62 1.42
C ASP A 21 11.01 -19.64 2.48
N SER A 22 11.87 -20.66 2.43
CA SER A 22 12.96 -20.87 3.39
C SER A 22 14.28 -21.02 2.64
N CYS A 23 15.01 -19.91 2.56
CA CYS A 23 16.34 -19.89 1.95
C CYS A 23 17.39 -20.46 2.92
N LYS A 24 18.25 -21.36 2.43
CA LYS A 24 19.35 -21.96 3.21
C LYS A 24 20.69 -21.87 2.46
N GLY A 25 21.79 -21.92 3.20
CA GLY A 25 23.14 -22.00 2.65
C GLY A 25 23.58 -20.73 1.94
N LYS A 26 24.23 -20.84 0.78
CA LYS A 26 24.77 -19.68 0.06
C LYS A 26 23.68 -18.72 -0.46
N GLN A 27 22.45 -19.21 -0.66
CA GLN A 27 21.33 -18.41 -1.19
C GLN A 27 20.64 -17.56 -0.11
N SER A 28 20.86 -17.82 1.19
CA SER A 28 20.20 -17.09 2.28
C SER A 28 20.87 -15.76 2.66
N GLY A 29 21.91 -15.35 1.93
CA GLY A 29 22.67 -14.15 2.25
C GLY A 29 23.50 -14.26 3.53
N ARG A 30 24.01 -13.12 4.00
CA ARG A 30 24.92 -13.03 5.16
C ARG A 30 24.22 -12.67 6.47
N SER A 31 22.98 -12.19 6.40
CA SER A 31 22.22 -11.71 7.55
C SER A 31 21.03 -12.64 7.78
N PRO A 32 20.93 -13.29 8.96
CA PRO A 32 19.74 -14.06 9.29
C PRO A 32 18.56 -13.11 9.54
N GLY A 33 17.39 -13.50 9.07
CA GLY A 33 16.16 -12.76 9.28
C GLY A 33 14.97 -13.53 8.73
N PHE A 34 13.78 -13.12 9.13
CA PHE A 34 12.52 -13.62 8.61
C PHE A 34 11.52 -12.47 8.53
N GLY A 35 10.53 -12.61 7.67
CA GLY A 35 9.50 -11.59 7.50
C GLY A 35 8.25 -12.19 6.89
N LEU A 36 7.17 -11.42 6.96
CA LEU A 36 5.90 -11.77 6.35
C LEU A 36 5.41 -10.57 5.56
N THR A 37 5.14 -10.78 4.28
CA THR A 37 4.45 -9.84 3.41
C THR A 37 3.08 -10.40 3.11
N LEU A 38 2.03 -9.62 3.35
CA LEU A 38 0.66 -9.97 3.05
C LEU A 38 0.11 -8.98 2.04
N VAL A 39 -0.66 -9.49 1.08
CA VAL A 39 -1.30 -8.69 0.04
C VAL A 39 -2.77 -9.04 0.01
N ALA A 40 -3.63 -8.03 0.16
CA ALA A 40 -5.07 -8.14 -0.05
C ALA A 40 -5.40 -7.69 -1.47
N GLU A 41 -6.02 -8.58 -2.23
CA GLU A 41 -6.53 -8.30 -3.57
C GLU A 41 -8.02 -7.96 -3.50
N THR A 42 -8.41 -6.85 -4.11
CA THR A 42 -9.81 -6.46 -4.25
C THR A 42 -10.38 -6.99 -5.56
N THR A 43 -11.70 -7.21 -5.62
CA THR A 43 -12.40 -7.64 -6.84
C THR A 43 -12.28 -6.66 -8.02
N ASN A 44 -11.87 -5.41 -7.73
CA ASN A 44 -11.67 -4.36 -8.72
C ASN A 44 -10.21 -4.25 -9.18
N GLY A 45 -9.34 -5.18 -8.76
CA GLY A 45 -7.94 -5.26 -9.19
C GLY A 45 -6.99 -4.31 -8.45
N ALA A 46 -7.42 -3.68 -7.36
CA ALA A 46 -6.51 -2.96 -6.47
C ALA A 46 -5.87 -3.92 -5.46
N PHE A 47 -4.61 -3.66 -5.14
CA PHE A 47 -3.81 -4.46 -4.21
C PHE A 47 -3.37 -3.59 -3.03
N LEU A 48 -3.58 -4.08 -1.82
CA LEU A 48 -3.11 -3.44 -0.59
C LEU A 48 -2.11 -4.38 0.08
N ALA A 49 -0.91 -3.88 0.35
CA ALA A 49 0.16 -4.68 0.91
C ALA A 49 0.57 -4.16 2.29
N ALA A 50 0.99 -5.08 3.15
CA ALA A 50 1.68 -4.76 4.39
C ALA A 50 2.73 -5.81 4.68
N GLU A 51 3.82 -5.39 5.30
CA GLU A 51 4.94 -6.26 5.64
C GLU A 51 5.46 -5.99 7.05
N ALA A 52 6.01 -7.03 7.66
CA ALA A 52 6.76 -6.93 8.90
C ALA A 52 7.96 -7.87 8.86
N THR A 53 9.10 -7.40 9.36
CA THR A 53 10.38 -8.11 9.32
C THR A 53 10.99 -8.20 10.72
N SER A 54 11.73 -9.27 10.96
CA SER A 54 12.51 -9.45 12.19
C SER A 54 13.59 -8.40 12.34
N ASN A 55 13.91 -8.07 13.58
CA ASN A 55 15.00 -7.16 13.91
C ASN A 55 16.37 -7.70 13.43
N PRO A 56 17.25 -6.83 12.91
CA PRO A 56 18.58 -7.23 12.49
C PRO A 56 19.39 -7.82 13.65
N LYS A 57 20.23 -8.82 13.34
CA LYS A 57 21.13 -9.40 14.35
C LYS A 57 22.09 -8.33 14.89
N GLY A 58 22.09 -8.13 16.20
CA GLY A 58 22.94 -7.15 16.88
C GLY A 58 22.35 -5.75 16.95
N SER A 59 21.06 -5.57 16.62
CA SER A 59 20.35 -4.34 17.00
C SER A 59 20.22 -4.23 18.53
N THR A 60 19.98 -3.02 19.02
CA THR A 60 19.67 -2.76 20.43
C THR A 60 18.31 -3.30 20.86
N GLU A 61 17.49 -3.73 19.89
CA GLU A 61 16.15 -4.24 20.14
C GLU A 61 16.16 -5.73 20.47
N PRO A 62 15.18 -6.21 21.26
CA PRO A 62 15.08 -7.62 21.57
C PRO A 62 14.90 -8.48 20.30
N PRO A 63 15.31 -9.76 20.34
CA PRO A 63 15.04 -10.71 19.26
C PRO A 63 13.54 -10.79 18.98
N SER A 64 13.16 -10.66 17.71
CA SER A 64 11.76 -10.72 17.30
C SER A 64 11.21 -12.14 17.40
N ILE A 65 9.98 -12.27 17.89
CA ILE A 65 9.26 -13.54 17.94
C ILE A 65 8.44 -13.71 16.64
N PRO A 66 8.50 -14.86 15.96
CA PRO A 66 7.75 -15.09 14.72
C PRO A 66 6.25 -14.90 14.85
N GLU A 67 5.66 -15.24 15.99
CA GLU A 67 4.24 -15.06 16.29
C GLU A 67 3.87 -13.57 16.29
N ASP A 68 4.70 -12.74 16.91
CA ASP A 68 4.48 -11.29 17.00
C ASP A 68 4.61 -10.60 15.64
N ILE A 69 5.62 -10.98 14.84
CA ILE A 69 5.76 -10.46 13.46
C ILE A 69 4.54 -10.85 12.61
N GLY A 70 4.04 -12.08 12.76
CA GLY A 70 2.82 -12.52 12.06
C GLY A 70 1.59 -11.72 12.48
N LYS A 71 1.44 -11.43 13.78
CA LYS A 71 0.37 -10.60 14.31
C LYS A 71 0.48 -9.15 13.82
N GLN A 72 1.67 -8.58 13.84
CA GLN A 72 1.93 -7.22 13.39
C GLN A 72 1.61 -7.06 11.89
N ALA A 73 2.11 -7.95 11.03
CA ALA A 73 1.81 -7.91 9.60
C ALA A 73 0.30 -7.99 9.31
N ALA A 74 -0.41 -8.87 10.01
CA ALA A 74 -1.86 -8.99 9.87
C ALA A 74 -2.60 -7.71 10.29
N HIS A 75 -2.20 -7.10 11.41
CA HIS A 75 -2.79 -5.83 11.85
C HIS A 75 -2.48 -4.66 10.91
N LEU A 76 -1.25 -4.57 10.40
CA LEU A 76 -0.88 -3.55 9.43
C LEU A 76 -1.69 -3.69 8.14
N LEU A 77 -1.90 -4.92 7.65
CA LEU A 77 -2.75 -5.15 6.49
C LEU A 77 -4.20 -4.70 6.75
N LEU A 78 -4.76 -5.06 7.91
CA LEU A 78 -6.11 -4.65 8.29
C LEU A 78 -6.21 -3.12 8.44
N GLU A 79 -5.15 -2.45 8.88
CA GLU A 79 -5.09 -0.99 8.93
C GLU A 79 -5.11 -0.37 7.52
N GLU A 80 -4.36 -0.91 6.57
CA GLU A 80 -4.40 -0.46 5.17
C GLU A 80 -5.78 -0.68 4.54
N ILE A 81 -6.40 -1.84 4.80
CA ILE A 81 -7.79 -2.12 4.37
C ILE A 81 -8.76 -1.13 5.01
N TYR A 82 -8.60 -0.83 6.30
CA TYR A 82 -9.44 0.12 7.02
C TYR A 82 -9.31 1.55 6.47
N ARG A 83 -8.10 1.97 6.11
CA ARG A 83 -7.85 3.26 5.43
C ARG A 83 -8.54 3.33 4.06
N GLY A 84 -8.71 2.20 3.38
CA GLY A 84 -9.68 2.03 2.29
C GLY A 84 -9.40 2.82 1.00
N GLY A 85 -8.12 3.13 0.73
CA GLY A 85 -7.67 3.68 -0.54
C GLY A 85 -7.52 2.60 -1.62
N CYS A 86 -7.37 3.02 -2.88
CA CYS A 86 -6.97 2.13 -3.98
C CYS A 86 -5.47 1.81 -3.97
N VAL A 87 -4.70 2.57 -3.17
CA VAL A 87 -3.25 2.52 -3.07
C VAL A 87 -2.89 2.52 -1.60
N ASP A 88 -2.00 1.63 -1.19
CA ASP A 88 -1.49 1.53 0.18
C ASP A 88 -0.64 2.75 0.54
N SER A 89 -0.52 3.03 1.83
CA SER A 89 0.16 4.23 2.34
C SER A 89 1.62 4.37 1.89
N SER A 90 2.32 3.26 1.61
CA SER A 90 3.72 3.26 1.20
C SER A 90 3.89 3.62 -0.28
N SER A 91 2.97 3.18 -1.15
CA SER A 91 3.06 3.39 -2.60
C SER A 91 2.29 4.62 -3.12
N GLN A 92 1.61 5.37 -2.23
CA GLN A 92 0.90 6.61 -2.58
C GLN A 92 1.76 7.59 -3.41
N SER A 93 3.01 7.81 -3.00
CA SER A 93 3.92 8.73 -3.69
C SER A 93 4.26 8.28 -5.11
N LEU A 94 4.42 6.98 -5.33
CA LEU A 94 4.69 6.39 -6.63
C LEU A 94 3.46 6.55 -7.55
N ALA A 95 2.26 6.27 -7.03
CA ALA A 95 1.03 6.48 -7.77
C ALA A 95 0.87 7.95 -8.20
N VAL A 96 1.10 8.89 -7.29
CA VAL A 96 1.11 10.33 -7.57
C VAL A 96 2.12 10.68 -8.67
N LEU A 97 3.34 10.14 -8.59
CA LEU A 97 4.37 10.39 -9.61
C LEU A 97 3.94 9.90 -11.00
N CYS A 98 3.40 8.68 -11.08
CA CYS A 98 2.92 8.10 -12.34
C CYS A 98 1.77 8.91 -12.94
N MET A 99 0.85 9.44 -12.13
CA MET A 99 -0.22 10.33 -12.61
C MET A 99 0.35 11.62 -13.22
N VAL A 100 1.35 12.22 -12.56
CA VAL A 100 1.96 13.47 -13.03
C VAL A 100 2.75 13.27 -14.31
N LEU A 101 3.46 12.16 -14.44
CA LEU A 101 4.25 11.84 -15.64
C LEU A 101 3.38 11.30 -16.80
N GLY A 102 2.06 11.20 -16.61
CA GLY A 102 1.12 10.79 -17.65
C GLY A 102 0.95 11.82 -18.76
N GLN A 103 0.09 11.48 -19.72
CA GLN A 103 -0.36 12.41 -20.77
C GLN A 103 -1.09 13.61 -20.16
N GLN A 104 -1.30 14.67 -20.95
CA GLN A 104 -2.04 15.87 -20.53
C GLN A 104 -3.55 15.62 -20.44
N ASP A 105 -3.94 14.70 -19.57
CA ASP A 105 -5.32 14.32 -19.28
C ASP A 105 -5.56 14.29 -17.77
N VAL A 106 -6.83 14.37 -17.39
CA VAL A 106 -7.27 14.38 -15.99
C VAL A 106 -7.16 12.96 -15.43
N SER A 107 -6.24 12.79 -14.50
CA SER A 107 -6.11 11.56 -13.72
C SER A 107 -6.75 11.73 -12.35
N LYS A 108 -7.53 10.73 -11.92
CA LYS A 108 -8.16 10.67 -10.60
C LYS A 108 -7.79 9.38 -9.89
N VAL A 109 -7.42 9.47 -8.61
CA VAL A 109 -7.19 8.30 -7.76
C VAL A 109 -7.83 8.52 -6.40
N GLN A 110 -8.42 7.46 -5.84
CA GLN A 110 -8.93 7.46 -4.48
C GLN A 110 -7.84 6.88 -3.56
N THR A 111 -7.43 7.62 -2.56
CA THR A 111 -6.46 7.18 -1.55
C THR A 111 -7.10 7.18 -0.17
N GLY A 112 -6.46 6.51 0.79
CA GLY A 112 -6.73 6.74 2.20
C GLY A 112 -6.19 8.11 2.66
N PRO A 113 -6.05 8.33 3.97
CA PRO A 113 -5.39 9.53 4.48
C PRO A 113 -3.96 9.64 3.94
N LEU A 114 -3.55 10.88 3.63
CA LEU A 114 -2.22 11.13 3.09
C LEU A 114 -1.15 10.94 4.16
N SER A 115 -0.11 10.16 3.85
CA SER A 115 1.06 10.07 4.72
C SER A 115 1.83 11.40 4.72
N PRO A 116 2.54 11.75 5.81
CA PRO A 116 3.39 12.95 5.86
C PRO A 116 4.41 12.99 4.70
N TYR A 117 4.90 11.81 4.30
CA TYR A 117 5.79 11.67 3.14
C TYR A 117 5.10 12.11 1.84
N THR A 118 3.89 11.61 1.56
CA THR A 118 3.13 11.98 0.37
C THR A 118 2.79 13.48 0.34
N ILE A 119 2.47 14.08 1.48
CA ILE A 119 2.22 15.54 1.57
C ILE A 119 3.45 16.34 1.14
N GLN A 120 4.64 15.97 1.64
CA GLN A 120 5.87 16.64 1.25
C GLN A 120 6.21 16.37 -0.22
N PHE A 121 5.97 15.15 -0.70
CA PHE A 121 6.16 14.78 -2.08
C PHE A 121 5.28 15.63 -3.04
N LEU A 122 4.01 15.85 -2.71
CA LEU A 122 3.12 16.74 -3.47
C LEU A 122 3.64 18.18 -3.55
N ARG A 123 4.29 18.68 -2.49
CA ARG A 123 4.96 20.01 -2.52
C ARG A 123 6.14 20.02 -3.48
N HIS A 124 6.95 18.96 -3.51
CA HIS A 124 8.04 18.84 -4.48
C HIS A 124 7.51 18.75 -5.91
N ILE A 125 6.47 17.97 -6.17
CA ILE A 125 5.84 17.89 -7.50
C ILE A 125 5.42 19.28 -7.99
N ARG A 126 4.79 20.09 -7.13
CA ARG A 126 4.45 21.48 -7.45
C ARG A 126 5.69 22.31 -7.82
N GLN A 127 6.80 22.15 -7.10
CA GLN A 127 8.02 22.92 -7.33
C GLN A 127 8.74 22.52 -8.62
N PHE A 128 8.85 21.21 -8.90
CA PHE A 128 9.64 20.71 -10.02
C PHE A 128 8.86 20.59 -11.33
N LEU A 129 7.60 20.13 -11.25
CA LEU A 129 6.78 19.81 -12.44
C LEU A 129 5.64 20.82 -12.64
N GLN A 130 5.46 21.76 -11.70
CA GLN A 130 4.39 22.78 -11.74
C GLN A 130 2.98 22.21 -11.82
N VAL A 131 2.80 20.93 -11.49
CA VAL A 131 1.50 20.26 -11.42
C VAL A 131 0.90 20.40 -10.03
N MET A 132 -0.36 20.80 -9.97
CA MET A 132 -1.13 20.95 -8.74
C MET A 132 -2.19 19.86 -8.64
N PHE A 133 -2.25 19.20 -7.48
CA PHE A 133 -3.32 18.27 -7.16
C PHE A 133 -4.48 18.99 -6.50
N LYS A 134 -5.69 18.69 -6.98
CA LYS A 134 -6.94 18.97 -6.27
C LYS A 134 -7.19 17.80 -5.33
N VAL A 135 -7.36 18.10 -4.04
CA VAL A 135 -7.61 17.11 -2.98
C VAL A 135 -9.01 17.34 -2.45
N GLU A 136 -9.88 16.33 -2.57
CA GLU A 136 -11.27 16.40 -2.10
C GLU A 136 -11.57 15.20 -1.20
N ALA A 137 -12.35 15.40 -0.15
CA ALA A 137 -12.86 14.29 0.65
C ALA A 137 -13.89 13.49 -0.15
N ASP A 138 -13.74 12.18 -0.17
CA ASP A 138 -14.68 11.29 -0.82
C ASP A 138 -15.92 11.08 0.07
N LYS A 139 -17.01 11.76 -0.27
CA LYS A 139 -18.28 11.69 0.46
C LYS A 139 -19.23 10.62 -0.06
N ARG A 140 -18.76 9.74 -0.96
CA ARG A 140 -19.61 8.68 -1.52
C ARG A 140 -19.91 7.63 -0.47
N GLU A 141 -21.17 7.53 -0.07
CA GLU A 141 -21.65 6.43 0.76
C GLU A 141 -21.67 5.15 -0.08
N GLN A 142 -20.92 4.11 0.33
CA GLN A 142 -20.95 2.84 -0.38
C GLN A 142 -22.08 1.96 0.16
N MET A 143 -23.05 1.67 -0.70
CA MET A 143 -24.09 0.69 -0.43
C MET A 143 -23.60 -0.70 -0.83
N GLY A 144 -23.82 -1.68 0.05
CA GLY A 144 -23.56 -3.08 -0.25
C GLY A 144 -24.57 -3.65 -1.23
N ALA A 145 -24.29 -4.83 -1.78
CA ALA A 145 -25.19 -5.55 -2.69
C ALA A 145 -26.60 -5.78 -2.09
N ASN A 146 -26.71 -5.77 -0.76
CA ASN A 146 -27.95 -5.97 -0.01
C ASN A 146 -28.64 -4.65 0.39
N GLY A 147 -28.21 -3.51 -0.17
CA GLY A 147 -28.75 -2.17 0.16
C GLY A 147 -28.35 -1.63 1.54
N GLN A 148 -27.51 -2.35 2.29
CA GLN A 148 -27.01 -1.90 3.59
C GLN A 148 -25.80 -0.97 3.42
N GLN A 149 -25.70 0.06 4.26
CA GLN A 149 -24.54 0.93 4.31
C GLN A 149 -23.31 0.13 4.75
N LEU A 150 -22.30 0.05 3.90
CA LEU A 150 -21.07 -0.67 4.23
C LEU A 150 -20.28 0.13 5.25
N LYS A 151 -19.65 -0.57 6.20
CA LYS A 151 -18.66 0.04 7.09
C LYS A 151 -17.37 0.29 6.28
N THR A 152 -17.30 1.43 5.60
CA THR A 152 -16.25 1.74 4.61
C THR A 152 -14.90 2.16 5.20
N GLY A 153 -14.74 2.08 6.53
CA GLY A 153 -13.51 2.39 7.23
C GLY A 153 -13.27 3.89 7.41
N GLY A 154 -12.01 4.30 7.31
CA GLY A 154 -11.55 5.68 7.53
C GLY A 154 -11.88 6.67 6.41
N GLU A 155 -11.46 7.92 6.61
CA GLU A 155 -11.65 9.01 5.65
C GLU A 155 -10.84 8.77 4.36
N LYS A 156 -11.51 8.92 3.22
CA LYS A 156 -10.94 8.71 1.90
C LYS A 156 -10.82 10.04 1.17
N LEU A 157 -9.80 10.15 0.33
CA LEU A 157 -9.51 11.35 -0.43
C LEU A 157 -9.46 11.01 -1.92
N ILE A 158 -9.99 11.90 -2.75
CA ILE A 158 -9.84 11.86 -4.21
C ILE A 158 -8.78 12.88 -4.58
N LEU A 159 -7.68 12.38 -5.14
CA LEU A 159 -6.62 13.18 -5.73
C LEU A 159 -6.87 13.30 -7.23
N THR A 160 -6.95 14.54 -7.72
CA THR A 160 -7.09 14.83 -9.16
C THR A 160 -5.94 15.71 -9.63
N CYS A 161 -5.32 15.35 -10.75
CA CYS A 161 -4.34 16.22 -11.42
C CYS A 161 -4.47 16.10 -12.94
N VAL A 162 -3.87 17.04 -13.66
CA VAL A 162 -3.61 16.93 -15.10
C VAL A 162 -2.14 16.58 -15.27
N GLY A 163 -1.84 15.52 -16.03
CA GLY A 163 -0.47 15.08 -16.26
C GLY A 163 0.35 16.13 -17.02
N ALA A 164 1.67 16.09 -16.84
CA ALA A 164 2.62 17.01 -17.46
C ALA A 164 2.85 16.72 -18.95
N GLY A 165 2.36 15.59 -19.48
CA GLY A 165 2.64 15.15 -20.85
C GLY A 165 4.06 14.63 -21.02
N TYR A 166 4.64 14.06 -19.96
CA TYR A 166 6.03 13.62 -20.00
C TYR A 166 6.20 12.43 -20.94
N SER A 167 7.24 12.47 -21.78
CA SER A 167 7.59 11.37 -22.67
C SER A 167 9.02 10.91 -22.38
N ASN A 168 9.28 9.61 -22.51
CA ASN A 168 10.60 9.06 -22.27
C ASN A 168 11.57 9.49 -23.40
N ILE A 169 12.39 10.49 -23.11
CA ILE A 169 13.36 11.09 -24.03
C ILE A 169 14.45 10.08 -24.45
N SER A 170 14.71 9.04 -23.64
CA SER A 170 15.74 8.04 -23.93
C SER A 170 15.28 6.97 -24.91
N LYS A 171 13.97 6.86 -25.18
CA LYS A 171 13.44 5.87 -26.12
C LYS A 171 13.69 6.35 -27.55
N ARG A 172 14.54 5.64 -28.30
CA ARG A 172 14.71 5.89 -29.73
C ARG A 172 13.40 5.57 -30.45
N VAL A 173 12.92 6.54 -31.22
CA VAL A 173 11.81 6.33 -32.17
C VAL A 173 12.43 5.72 -33.43
N ALA A 174 12.01 4.50 -33.77
CA ALA A 174 12.39 3.83 -35.01
C ALA A 174 11.45 4.26 -36.15
#